data_AF-A0A962JLX2-F1
#
_entry.id   AF-A0A962JLX2-F1
#
_cell.length_a   1.000
_cell.length_b   1.000
_cell.length_c   1.000
_cell.angle_alpha   90.00
_cell.angle_beta   90.00
_cell.angle_gamma   90.00
#
_symmetry.space_group_name_H-M   'P 1'
#
loop_
_entity.id
_entity.type
_entity.pdbx_description
1 polymer ?
#
loop_
_entity_poly.entity_id
_entity_poly.type
_entity_poly.pdbx_seq_one_letter_code
_entity_poly.pdbx_strand_id
1 'polypeptide(L)'
;MSIVNVSVGVDGLSANGASYAPVFSPDGSKVAFLSNASNLVNDDFNNVMDIFIKDLQTGQIERIANNGVDLLPSTELQFSPDGLVLLFSVNGQIYEATVQSGINPTPFQGDNVTFSPNGLLAFDLNGEISVLGRGIVAQGQRPVFSPDSQRLAFNDTIGGLSVVDLSTGLSTQIAPNVIGVSYPASFSPDGSKIAFFTMSNYVAQDTHNSADVYVYDFASQQMTL
;
A
#
# COMPACT_ATOMS: atom_id res chain seq x y z
N MET A 1 26.97 -8.13 -5.83
CA MET A 1 25.50 -8.00 -5.82
C MET A 1 24.95 -9.36 -5.42
N SER A 2 24.24 -9.46 -4.30
CA SER A 2 23.64 -10.72 -3.83
C SER A 2 22.13 -10.58 -3.85
N ILE A 3 21.45 -11.59 -4.39
CA ILE A 3 20.00 -11.74 -4.32
C ILE A 3 19.71 -12.65 -3.13
N VAL A 4 18.76 -12.27 -2.27
CA VAL A 4 18.39 -13.04 -1.07
C VAL A 4 16.98 -13.59 -1.25
N ASN A 5 16.80 -14.90 -1.06
CA ASN A 5 15.46 -15.47 -0.92
C ASN A 5 14.99 -15.27 0.52
N VAL A 6 13.93 -14.49 0.72
CA VAL A 6 13.36 -14.21 2.05
C VAL A 6 12.36 -15.27 2.50
N SER A 7 11.82 -16.08 1.59
CA SER A 7 10.91 -17.20 1.89
C SER A 7 11.69 -18.50 2.15
N VAL A 8 12.60 -18.42 3.13
CA VAL A 8 13.39 -19.55 3.62
C VAL A 8 13.00 -19.84 5.06
N GLY A 9 12.62 -21.09 5.30
CA GLY A 9 12.15 -21.58 6.59
C GLY A 9 13.26 -21.69 7.64
N VAL A 10 12.85 -22.01 8.86
CA VAL A 10 13.76 -22.18 10.02
C VAL A 10 14.79 -23.30 9.84
N ASP A 11 14.54 -24.25 8.94
CA ASP A 11 15.42 -25.36 8.57
C ASP A 11 16.39 -25.00 7.42
N GLY A 12 16.32 -23.77 6.90
CA GLY A 12 17.13 -23.29 5.77
C GLY A 12 16.61 -23.74 4.40
N LEU A 13 15.47 -24.43 4.32
CA LEU A 13 14.86 -24.83 3.06
C LEU A 13 13.96 -23.72 2.51
N SER A 14 13.88 -23.62 1.18
CA SER A 14 12.93 -22.73 0.52
C SER A 14 11.49 -23.14 0.83
N ALA A 15 10.59 -22.15 0.81
CA ALA A 15 9.15 -22.35 0.87
C ALA A 15 8.69 -23.46 -0.09
N ASN A 16 7.91 -24.41 0.42
CA ASN A 16 7.29 -25.50 -0.35
C ASN A 16 5.95 -25.08 -0.99
N GLY A 17 5.58 -23.80 -0.85
CA GLY A 17 4.38 -23.18 -1.42
C GLY A 17 4.69 -21.80 -1.98
N ALA A 18 3.76 -21.26 -2.76
CA ALA A 18 3.93 -19.95 -3.37
C ALA A 18 3.88 -18.82 -2.32
N SER A 19 4.68 -17.78 -2.54
CA SER A 19 4.77 -16.60 -1.66
C SER A 19 4.54 -15.32 -2.45
N TYR A 20 3.87 -14.33 -1.85
CA TYR A 20 3.32 -13.15 -2.53
C TYR A 20 3.45 -11.88 -1.68
N ALA A 21 3.19 -10.72 -2.32
CA ALA A 21 3.03 -9.41 -1.69
C ALA A 21 4.10 -9.04 -0.63
N PRO A 22 5.41 -9.09 -0.96
CA PRO A 22 6.45 -8.71 0.00
C PRO A 22 6.44 -7.21 0.26
N VAL A 23 6.58 -6.82 1.53
CA VAL A 23 6.72 -5.42 1.95
C VAL A 23 7.81 -5.28 3.01
N PHE A 24 8.63 -4.23 2.88
CA PHE A 24 9.67 -3.91 3.86
C PHE A 24 9.07 -3.21 5.08
N SER A 25 9.62 -3.47 6.26
CA SER A 25 9.44 -2.58 7.41
C SER A 25 10.07 -1.20 7.11
N PRO A 26 9.62 -0.11 7.77
CA PRO A 26 10.08 1.25 7.48
C PRO A 26 11.60 1.44 7.64
N ASP A 27 12.22 0.70 8.56
CA ASP A 27 13.66 0.69 8.80
C ASP A 27 14.43 -0.26 7.88
N GLY A 28 13.74 -1.00 7.01
CA GLY A 28 14.29 -2.01 6.11
C GLY A 28 14.87 -3.25 6.81
N SER A 29 14.65 -3.43 8.12
CA SER A 29 15.22 -4.57 8.87
C SER A 29 14.42 -5.86 8.70
N LYS A 30 13.15 -5.77 8.30
CA LYS A 30 12.25 -6.91 8.13
C LYS A 30 11.52 -6.86 6.79
N VAL A 31 11.05 -8.04 6.35
CA VAL A 31 10.13 -8.19 5.23
C VAL A 31 8.92 -8.99 5.70
N ALA A 32 7.72 -8.43 5.54
CA ALA A 32 6.47 -9.17 5.67
C ALA A 32 6.04 -9.69 4.29
N PHE A 33 5.45 -10.87 4.23
CA PHE A 33 4.93 -11.46 2.99
C PHE A 33 3.87 -12.52 3.29
N LEU A 34 3.06 -12.83 2.27
CA LEU A 34 2.06 -13.90 2.32
C LEU A 34 2.68 -15.21 1.82
N SER A 35 2.33 -16.36 2.42
CA SER A 35 2.78 -17.66 1.91
C SER A 35 1.76 -18.77 2.13
N ASN A 36 1.67 -19.69 1.16
CA ASN A 36 0.95 -20.96 1.25
C ASN A 36 1.85 -22.12 1.74
N ALA A 37 3.07 -21.82 2.20
CA ALA A 37 4.09 -22.81 2.50
C ALA A 37 4.00 -23.29 3.95
N SER A 38 3.90 -24.60 4.15
CA SER A 38 3.81 -25.24 5.47
C SER A 38 5.15 -25.50 6.16
N ASN A 39 6.27 -25.16 5.52
CA ASN A 39 7.62 -25.43 6.01
C ASN A 39 8.41 -24.17 6.42
N LEU A 40 7.76 -23.01 6.49
CA LEU A 40 8.45 -21.77 6.88
C LEU A 40 8.71 -21.70 8.39
N VAL A 41 7.83 -22.30 9.19
CA VAL A 41 7.98 -22.49 10.65
C VAL A 41 7.56 -23.90 11.03
N ASN A 42 7.98 -24.38 12.21
CA ASN A 42 7.73 -25.76 12.64
C ASN A 42 6.24 -26.07 12.91
N ASP A 43 5.42 -25.07 13.22
CA ASP A 43 4.04 -25.25 13.70
C ASP A 43 2.98 -24.83 12.67
N ASP A 44 3.28 -25.01 11.38
CA ASP A 44 2.40 -24.63 10.27
C ASP A 44 1.65 -25.79 9.62
N PHE A 45 0.52 -26.15 10.23
CA PHE A 45 -0.26 -27.34 9.88
C PHE A 45 -1.68 -27.05 9.38
N ASN A 46 -2.05 -25.78 9.26
CA ASN A 46 -3.41 -25.36 8.96
C ASN A 46 -3.76 -25.47 7.46
N ASN A 47 -2.75 -25.59 6.58
CA ASN A 47 -2.88 -25.57 5.12
C ASN A 47 -3.65 -24.34 4.58
N VAL A 48 -3.58 -23.21 5.28
CA VAL A 48 -4.11 -21.93 4.80
C VAL A 48 -2.96 -20.97 4.53
N MET A 49 -3.27 -19.86 3.86
CA MET A 49 -2.30 -18.79 3.65
C MET A 49 -2.07 -18.02 4.95
N ASP A 50 -0.82 -17.76 5.28
CA ASP A 50 -0.42 -17.00 6.46
C ASP A 50 0.47 -15.80 6.11
N ILE A 51 0.55 -14.84 7.04
CA ILE A 51 1.49 -13.73 6.97
C ILE A 51 2.75 -14.14 7.72
N PHE A 52 3.91 -13.98 7.09
CA PHE A 52 5.21 -14.22 7.67
C PHE A 52 6.02 -12.93 7.75
N ILE A 53 6.83 -12.80 8.79
CA ILE A 53 7.82 -11.73 8.94
C ILE A 53 9.21 -12.37 8.97
N LYS A 54 10.08 -11.95 8.04
CA LYS A 54 11.50 -12.33 7.99
C LYS A 54 12.33 -11.17 8.51
N ASP A 55 13.09 -11.39 9.58
CA ASP A 55 14.15 -10.49 10.00
C ASP A 55 15.39 -10.69 9.12
N LEU A 56 15.85 -9.63 8.47
CA LEU A 56 16.94 -9.70 7.49
C LEU A 56 18.33 -9.70 8.12
N GLN A 57 18.45 -9.31 9.39
CA GLN A 57 19.72 -9.27 10.10
C GLN A 57 20.05 -10.64 10.70
N THR A 58 19.06 -11.28 11.32
CA THR A 58 19.18 -12.55 12.03
C THR A 58 18.78 -13.76 11.17
N GLY A 59 17.98 -13.52 10.12
CA GLY A 59 17.37 -14.59 9.33
C GLY A 59 16.19 -15.28 10.03
N GLN A 60 15.76 -14.82 11.21
CA GLN A 60 14.59 -15.37 11.89
C GLN A 60 13.32 -15.14 11.06
N ILE A 61 12.44 -16.14 11.05
CA ILE A 61 11.13 -16.08 10.40
C ILE A 61 10.05 -16.43 11.41
N GLU A 62 9.03 -15.59 11.47
CA GLU A 62 7.89 -15.74 12.37
C GLU A 62 6.60 -15.75 11.56
N ARG A 63 5.65 -16.59 11.96
CA ARG A 63 4.30 -16.63 11.41
C ARG A 63 3.39 -15.77 12.29
N ILE A 64 2.60 -14.89 11.69
CA ILE A 64 1.45 -14.26 12.34
C ILE A 64 0.29 -15.25 12.25
N ALA A 65 -0.28 -15.62 13.40
CA ALA A 65 -1.38 -16.56 13.44
C ALA A 65 -2.58 -16.06 12.62
N ASN A 66 -2.96 -16.83 11.59
CA ASN A 66 -4.22 -16.66 10.89
C ASN A 66 -5.37 -17.13 11.79
N ASN A 67 -6.03 -16.19 12.46
CA ASN A 67 -7.17 -16.42 13.37
C ASN A 67 -8.48 -16.76 12.61
N GLY A 68 -8.41 -17.58 11.56
CA GLY A 68 -9.55 -17.99 10.74
C GLY A 68 -9.95 -16.98 9.66
N VAL A 69 -9.03 -16.10 9.28
CA VAL A 69 -9.21 -15.10 8.21
C VAL A 69 -8.71 -15.69 6.89
N ASP A 70 -9.61 -15.94 5.93
CA ASP A 70 -9.20 -16.38 4.60
C ASP A 70 -8.50 -15.23 3.85
N LEU A 71 -7.17 -15.26 3.84
CA LEU A 71 -6.34 -14.29 3.14
C LEU A 71 -6.37 -14.58 1.64
N LEU A 72 -6.51 -13.52 0.84
CA LEU A 72 -6.38 -13.60 -0.61
C LEU A 72 -4.93 -13.31 -1.02
N PRO A 73 -4.42 -13.84 -2.15
CA PRO A 73 -3.04 -13.60 -2.58
C PRO A 73 -2.69 -12.13 -2.87
N SER A 74 -3.70 -11.27 -3.03
CA SER A 74 -3.59 -9.88 -3.49
C SER A 74 -3.79 -8.83 -2.39
N THR A 75 -3.59 -9.19 -1.12
CA THR A 75 -3.77 -8.24 -0.01
C THR A 75 -2.66 -7.18 0.02
N GLU A 76 -3.04 -5.95 0.31
CA GLU A 76 -2.11 -4.83 0.50
C GLU A 76 -1.59 -4.84 1.94
N LEU A 77 -0.45 -5.49 2.17
CA LEU A 77 0.23 -5.39 3.46
C LEU A 77 0.90 -4.01 3.59
N GLN A 78 0.72 -3.37 4.74
CA GLN A 78 1.35 -2.10 5.07
C GLN A 78 1.91 -2.18 6.48
N PHE A 79 3.21 -1.97 6.66
CA PHE A 79 3.74 -1.70 8.00
C PHE A 79 3.27 -0.33 8.49
N SER A 80 2.93 -0.24 9.76
CA SER A 80 2.85 1.03 10.47
C SER A 80 4.22 1.73 10.42
N PRO A 81 4.27 3.08 10.49
CA PRO A 81 5.53 3.81 10.40
C PRO A 81 6.55 3.50 11.49
N ASP A 82 6.10 3.01 12.64
CA ASP A 82 6.96 2.51 13.72
C ASP A 82 7.41 1.05 13.53
N GLY A 83 6.91 0.36 12.50
CA GLY A 83 7.23 -1.02 12.16
C GLY A 83 6.65 -2.07 13.12
N LEU A 84 5.70 -1.69 13.99
CA LEU A 84 5.16 -2.58 15.02
C LEU A 84 3.93 -3.38 14.58
N VAL A 85 3.15 -2.86 13.63
CA VAL A 85 1.86 -3.43 13.21
C VAL A 85 1.81 -3.55 11.69
N LEU A 86 1.17 -4.59 11.17
CA LEU A 86 0.74 -4.67 9.78
C LEU A 86 -0.74 -4.33 9.66
N LEU A 87 -1.10 -3.50 8.69
CA LEU A 87 -2.49 -3.32 8.24
C LEU A 87 -2.69 -3.90 6.85
N PHE A 88 -3.92 -4.33 6.59
CA PHE A 88 -4.40 -4.75 5.28
C PHE A 88 -5.93 -4.80 5.29
N SER A 89 -6.55 -4.90 4.12
CA SER A 89 -8.00 -5.15 4.00
C SER A 89 -8.29 -6.48 3.30
N VAL A 90 -9.37 -7.14 3.73
CA VAL A 90 -9.94 -8.31 3.04
C VAL A 90 -11.44 -8.10 2.92
N ASN A 91 -11.96 -8.09 1.69
CA ASN A 91 -13.39 -7.88 1.40
C ASN A 91 -13.97 -6.65 2.11
N GLY A 92 -13.23 -5.53 2.14
CA GLY A 92 -13.65 -4.29 2.79
C GLY A 92 -13.52 -4.27 4.32
N GLN A 93 -13.13 -5.35 4.99
CA GLN A 93 -12.78 -5.32 6.42
C GLN A 93 -11.29 -5.01 6.57
N ILE A 94 -10.95 -4.01 7.39
CA ILE A 94 -9.54 -3.67 7.70
C ILE A 94 -9.09 -4.48 8.91
N TYR A 95 -7.94 -5.13 8.81
CA TYR A 95 -7.32 -5.92 9.85
C TYR A 95 -6.01 -5.31 10.31
N GLU A 96 -5.71 -5.49 11.58
CA GLU A 96 -4.38 -5.32 12.15
C GLU A 96 -3.75 -6.67 12.48
N ALA A 97 -2.44 -6.77 12.30
CA ALA A 97 -1.70 -8.00 12.48
C ALA A 97 -0.37 -7.77 13.21
N THR A 98 -0.14 -8.57 14.25
CA THR A 98 1.14 -8.65 14.96
C THR A 98 1.48 -10.10 15.29
N VAL A 99 2.75 -10.40 15.51
CA VAL A 99 3.17 -11.75 15.94
C VAL A 99 2.50 -12.15 17.26
N GLN A 100 2.27 -11.18 18.17
CA GLN A 100 1.73 -11.45 19.50
C GLN A 100 0.21 -11.68 19.51
N SER A 101 -0.55 -10.86 18.77
CA SER A 101 -2.03 -10.90 18.79
C SER A 101 -2.63 -11.66 17.60
N GLY A 102 -1.83 -12.06 16.62
CA GLY A 102 -2.33 -12.60 15.36
C GLY A 102 -3.05 -11.54 14.54
N ILE A 103 -3.97 -11.98 13.69
CA ILE A 103 -4.80 -11.12 12.84
C ILE A 103 -6.11 -10.77 13.55
N ASN A 104 -6.42 -9.48 13.69
CA ASN A 104 -7.63 -8.99 14.37
C ASN A 104 -8.34 -7.92 13.52
N PRO A 105 -9.69 -7.94 13.45
CA PRO A 105 -10.43 -6.91 12.73
C PRO A 105 -10.37 -5.59 13.49
N THR A 106 -10.14 -4.50 12.77
CA THR A 106 -10.31 -3.15 13.31
C THR A 106 -11.80 -2.75 13.28
N PRO A 107 -12.19 -1.69 14.00
CA PRO A 107 -13.55 -1.12 13.88
C PRO A 107 -13.85 -0.48 12.52
N PHE A 108 -12.85 -0.38 11.63
CA PHE A 108 -12.94 0.33 10.36
C PHE A 108 -13.15 -0.64 9.21
N GLN A 109 -13.90 -0.17 8.22
CA GLN A 109 -14.12 -0.84 6.94
C GLN A 109 -13.59 0.05 5.83
N GLY A 110 -13.04 -0.57 4.80
CA GLY A 110 -12.46 0.06 3.64
C GLY A 110 -11.44 -0.84 2.96
N ASP A 111 -10.99 -0.38 1.80
CA ASP A 111 -9.93 -0.97 0.98
C ASP A 111 -8.85 0.09 0.70
N ASN A 112 -7.78 -0.33 0.03
CA ASN A 112 -6.68 0.56 -0.35
C ASN A 112 -6.06 1.29 0.85
N VAL A 113 -5.82 0.54 1.93
CA VAL A 113 -5.41 1.10 3.23
C VAL A 113 -3.97 1.60 3.15
N THR A 114 -3.70 2.80 3.69
CA THR A 114 -2.34 3.36 3.70
C THR A 114 -2.02 4.15 4.95
N PHE A 115 -0.76 4.08 5.38
CA PHE A 115 -0.22 4.94 6.43
C PHE A 115 0.50 6.15 5.86
N SER A 116 0.32 7.30 6.52
CA SER A 116 1.24 8.42 6.37
C SER A 116 2.51 8.15 7.19
N PRO A 117 3.67 8.74 6.82
CA PRO A 117 4.88 8.64 7.62
C PRO A 117 4.75 9.09 9.08
N ASN A 118 3.80 9.98 9.42
CA ASN A 118 3.52 10.39 10.81
C ASN A 118 2.38 9.59 11.50
N GLY A 119 1.89 8.51 10.89
CA GLY A 119 0.96 7.57 11.53
C GLY A 119 -0.53 7.87 11.32
N LEU A 120 -0.90 8.75 10.40
CA LEU A 120 -2.29 8.87 9.94
C LEU A 120 -2.66 7.65 9.10
N LEU A 121 -3.91 7.22 9.21
CA LEU A 121 -4.47 6.14 8.41
C LEU A 121 -5.47 6.72 7.41
N ALA A 122 -5.34 6.33 6.15
CA ALA A 122 -6.35 6.58 5.12
C ALA A 122 -6.78 5.28 4.45
N PHE A 123 -8.02 5.26 3.97
CA PHE A 123 -8.60 4.15 3.22
C PHE A 123 -9.74 4.65 2.34
N ASP A 124 -10.06 3.88 1.31
CA ASP A 124 -11.25 4.04 0.47
C ASP A 124 -12.40 3.23 1.08
N LEU A 125 -13.54 3.87 1.32
CA LEU A 125 -14.79 3.22 1.69
C LEU A 125 -15.87 3.57 0.67
N ASN A 126 -16.18 2.63 -0.23
CA ASN A 126 -17.23 2.76 -1.24
C ASN A 126 -17.04 3.96 -2.20
N GLY A 127 -15.80 4.26 -2.60
CA GLY A 127 -15.48 5.38 -3.49
C GLY A 127 -15.27 6.69 -2.75
N GLU A 128 -15.10 6.64 -1.42
CA GLU A 128 -14.84 7.79 -0.58
C GLU A 128 -13.58 7.58 0.26
N ILE A 129 -12.62 8.49 0.12
CA ILE A 129 -11.43 8.53 0.94
C ILE A 129 -11.77 9.05 2.33
N SER A 130 -11.47 8.24 3.34
CA SER A 130 -11.51 8.60 4.74
C SER A 130 -10.10 8.73 5.30
N VAL A 131 -9.80 9.83 5.99
CA VAL A 131 -8.57 10.00 6.76
C VAL A 131 -8.91 10.05 8.25
N LEU A 132 -8.48 9.03 9.00
CA LEU A 132 -8.80 8.93 10.42
C LEU A 132 -8.22 10.09 11.22
N GLY A 133 -9.03 10.62 12.14
CA GLY A 133 -8.66 11.74 13.01
C GLY A 133 -8.60 13.12 12.32
N ARG A 134 -8.84 13.20 11.01
CA ARG A 134 -8.84 14.48 10.26
C ARG A 134 -10.22 14.93 9.80
N GLY A 135 -11.22 14.04 9.81
CA GLY A 135 -12.56 14.35 9.32
C GLY A 135 -12.58 14.70 7.83
N ILE A 136 -11.55 14.27 7.09
CA ILE A 136 -11.44 14.49 5.65
C ILE A 136 -12.20 13.36 4.96
N VAL A 137 -13.09 13.80 4.08
CA VAL A 137 -13.94 12.99 3.22
C VAL A 137 -13.78 13.56 1.81
N ALA A 138 -13.25 12.75 0.89
CA ALA A 138 -13.09 13.13 -0.52
C ALA A 138 -13.57 11.99 -1.41
N GLN A 139 -14.28 12.32 -2.49
CA GLN A 139 -14.74 11.30 -3.45
C GLN A 139 -13.53 10.78 -4.23
N GLY A 140 -13.20 9.51 -4.06
CA GLY A 140 -12.04 8.92 -4.70
C GLY A 140 -11.61 7.59 -4.12
N GLN A 141 -10.56 7.03 -4.72
CA GLN A 141 -10.03 5.70 -4.42
C GLN A 141 -8.51 5.70 -4.38
N ARG A 142 -7.91 4.66 -3.81
CA ARG A 142 -6.46 4.42 -3.79
C ARG A 142 -5.67 5.61 -3.21
N PRO A 143 -5.91 5.95 -1.93
CA PRO A 143 -5.21 7.04 -1.27
C PRO A 143 -3.71 6.75 -1.16
N VAL A 144 -2.88 7.77 -1.35
CA VAL A 144 -1.42 7.72 -1.14
C VAL A 144 -0.97 9.00 -0.44
N PHE A 145 -0.31 8.88 0.71
CA PHE A 145 0.21 10.04 1.44
C PHE A 145 1.47 10.60 0.81
N SER A 146 1.63 11.92 0.90
CA SER A 146 2.91 12.57 0.65
C SER A 146 3.92 12.23 1.76
N PRO A 147 5.24 12.27 1.48
CA PRO A 147 6.27 11.94 2.47
C PRO A 147 6.27 12.82 3.72
N ASP A 148 5.81 14.08 3.59
CA ASP A 148 5.66 15.02 4.71
C ASP A 148 4.36 14.83 5.51
N SER A 149 3.50 13.88 5.11
CA SER A 149 2.18 13.62 5.70
C SER A 149 1.23 14.83 5.68
N GLN A 150 1.41 15.78 4.77
CA GLN A 150 0.56 16.98 4.65
C GLN A 150 -0.46 16.89 3.51
N ARG A 151 -0.25 16.01 2.55
CA ARG A 151 -1.12 15.82 1.39
C ARG A 151 -1.47 14.34 1.22
N LEU A 152 -2.60 14.12 0.56
CA LEU A 152 -3.03 12.79 0.15
C LEU A 152 -3.47 12.86 -1.30
N ALA A 153 -2.81 12.09 -2.17
CA ALA A 153 -3.23 11.89 -3.54
C ALA A 153 -4.26 10.76 -3.61
N PHE A 154 -5.22 10.85 -4.51
CA PHE A 154 -6.23 9.82 -4.74
C PHE A 154 -6.78 9.92 -6.16
N ASN A 155 -7.25 8.80 -6.68
CA ASN A 155 -7.96 8.75 -7.95
C ASN A 155 -9.38 9.27 -7.77
N ASP A 156 -9.81 10.20 -8.63
CA ASP A 156 -11.16 10.73 -8.59
C ASP A 156 -12.17 9.73 -9.18
N THR A 157 -13.38 9.64 -8.61
CA THR A 157 -14.44 8.75 -9.12
C THR A 157 -14.97 9.18 -10.49
N ILE A 158 -14.81 10.45 -10.85
CA ILE A 158 -15.11 10.98 -12.19
C ILE A 158 -13.94 10.83 -13.18
N GLY A 159 -12.83 10.21 -12.75
CA GLY A 159 -11.59 10.09 -13.51
C GLY A 159 -10.61 11.22 -13.20
N GLY A 160 -9.34 10.87 -13.04
CA GLY A 160 -8.26 11.82 -12.79
C GLY A 160 -7.50 11.55 -11.52
N LEU A 161 -6.54 12.44 -11.25
CA LEU A 161 -5.76 12.45 -10.03
C LEU A 161 -5.99 13.76 -9.29
N SER A 162 -6.38 13.64 -8.03
CA SER A 162 -6.63 14.76 -7.12
C SER A 162 -5.70 14.65 -5.92
N VAL A 163 -5.39 15.80 -5.32
CA VAL A 163 -4.59 15.91 -4.11
C VAL A 163 -5.35 16.76 -3.10
N VAL A 164 -5.58 16.23 -1.91
CA VAL A 164 -6.14 16.97 -0.79
C VAL A 164 -5.04 17.46 0.14
N ASP A 165 -5.13 18.73 0.54
CA ASP A 165 -4.35 19.30 1.63
C ASP A 165 -4.98 18.91 2.97
N LEU A 166 -4.22 18.21 3.81
CA LEU A 166 -4.75 17.61 5.05
C LEU A 166 -4.94 18.62 6.19
N SER A 167 -4.48 19.86 6.02
CA SER A 167 -4.68 20.94 7.00
C SER A 167 -5.97 21.72 6.73
N THR A 168 -6.35 21.84 5.47
CA THR A 168 -7.52 22.61 5.02
C THR A 168 -8.69 21.74 4.57
N GLY A 169 -8.44 20.48 4.22
CA GLY A 169 -9.41 19.59 3.58
C GLY A 169 -9.70 19.95 2.11
N LEU A 170 -8.99 20.92 1.53
CA LEU A 170 -9.22 21.36 0.16
C LEU A 170 -8.57 20.40 -0.83
N SER A 171 -9.36 19.90 -1.77
CA SER A 171 -8.91 19.04 -2.87
C SER A 171 -8.65 19.85 -4.13
N THR A 172 -7.55 19.55 -4.82
CA THR A 172 -7.19 20.11 -6.13
C THR A 172 -6.99 18.97 -7.12
N GLN A 173 -7.65 19.05 -8.28
CA GLN A 173 -7.42 18.11 -9.37
C GLN A 173 -6.15 18.50 -10.12
N ILE A 174 -5.13 17.64 -10.07
CA ILE A 174 -3.83 17.91 -10.72
C ILE A 174 -3.75 17.29 -12.11
N ALA A 175 -4.57 16.27 -12.39
CA ALA A 175 -4.74 15.68 -13.72
C ALA A 175 -6.24 15.52 -14.05
N PRO A 176 -6.86 16.53 -14.69
CA PRO A 176 -8.29 16.51 -15.03
C PRO A 176 -8.57 15.75 -16.33
N ASN A 177 -9.79 15.22 -16.48
CA ASN A 177 -10.26 14.57 -17.72
C ASN A 177 -9.45 13.33 -18.14
N VAL A 178 -9.06 12.49 -17.17
CA VAL A 178 -8.46 11.19 -17.48
C VAL A 178 -9.49 10.29 -18.16
N ILE A 179 -9.17 9.79 -19.34
CA ILE A 179 -9.90 8.72 -20.01
C ILE A 179 -9.31 7.39 -19.53
N GLY A 180 -10.17 6.50 -19.02
CA GLY A 180 -9.75 5.19 -18.53
C GLY A 180 -9.30 5.22 -17.07
N VAL A 181 -8.38 4.31 -16.72
CA VAL A 181 -7.97 4.09 -15.34
C VAL A 181 -6.59 4.71 -15.06
N SER A 182 -6.52 5.60 -14.07
CA SER A 182 -5.27 6.05 -13.46
C SER A 182 -4.89 5.08 -12.34
N TYR A 183 -3.68 4.51 -12.33
CA TYR A 183 -3.19 3.70 -11.20
C TYR A 183 -1.68 3.94 -10.98
N PRO A 184 -1.13 3.39 -9.89
CA PRO A 184 -0.82 4.12 -8.65
C PRO A 184 -0.04 5.42 -8.85
N ALA A 185 -0.36 6.42 -8.03
CA ALA A 185 0.45 7.62 -7.93
C ALA A 185 1.60 7.42 -6.92
N SER A 186 2.77 8.01 -7.19
CA SER A 186 3.93 7.94 -6.30
C SER A 186 4.54 9.33 -6.15
N PHE A 187 4.54 9.83 -4.92
CA PHE A 187 5.25 11.08 -4.62
C PHE A 187 6.76 10.86 -4.72
N SER A 188 7.48 11.87 -5.23
CA SER A 188 8.93 11.91 -5.08
C SER A 188 9.31 11.96 -3.59
N PRO A 189 10.49 11.46 -3.19
CA PRO A 189 10.89 11.41 -1.77
C PRO A 189 10.86 12.77 -1.05
N ASP A 190 11.13 13.85 -1.78
CA ASP A 190 11.06 15.23 -1.28
C ASP A 190 9.63 15.83 -1.32
N GLY A 191 8.66 15.08 -1.84
CA GLY A 191 7.27 15.51 -2.05
C GLY A 191 7.08 16.59 -3.12
N SER A 192 8.12 17.02 -3.84
CA SER A 192 8.02 18.12 -4.81
C SER A 192 7.31 17.74 -6.10
N LYS A 193 7.20 16.43 -6.39
CA LYS A 193 6.58 15.87 -7.60
C LYS A 193 5.72 14.66 -7.28
N ILE A 194 4.89 14.27 -8.24
CA ILE A 194 4.13 13.02 -8.21
C ILE A 194 4.14 12.38 -9.59
N ALA A 195 4.47 11.10 -9.64
CA ALA A 195 4.40 10.27 -10.84
C ALA A 195 3.09 9.48 -10.86
N PHE A 196 2.47 9.33 -12.01
CA PHE A 196 1.24 8.54 -12.22
C PHE A 196 1.15 8.13 -13.69
N PHE A 197 0.29 7.17 -14.03
CA PHE A 197 0.05 6.84 -15.43
C PHE A 197 -1.39 7.12 -15.86
N THR A 198 -1.59 7.41 -17.13
CA THR A 198 -2.90 7.71 -17.73
C THR A 198 -2.89 7.43 -19.23
N MET A 199 -4.07 7.19 -19.83
CA MET A 199 -4.24 7.13 -21.29
C MET A 199 -4.55 8.49 -21.91
N SER A 200 -4.66 9.55 -21.09
CA SER A 200 -4.87 10.91 -21.56
C SER A 200 -3.56 11.60 -21.89
N ASN A 201 -3.57 12.35 -22.99
CA ASN A 201 -2.40 13.03 -23.50
C ASN A 201 -2.29 14.42 -22.86
N TYR A 202 -1.43 14.56 -21.85
CA TYR A 202 -1.26 15.82 -21.11
C TYR A 202 -0.14 16.70 -21.63
N VAL A 203 0.75 16.16 -22.47
CA VAL A 203 1.87 16.91 -23.06
C VAL A 203 1.86 16.74 -24.58
N ALA A 204 2.34 17.75 -25.30
CA ALA A 204 2.28 17.78 -26.77
C ALA A 204 3.09 16.66 -27.46
N GLN A 205 4.04 16.06 -26.74
CA GLN A 205 4.85 14.94 -27.21
C GLN A 205 4.07 13.61 -27.22
N ASP A 206 3.03 13.48 -26.39
CA ASP A 206 2.18 12.30 -26.40
C ASP A 206 1.11 12.45 -27.49
N THR A 207 1.23 11.63 -28.52
CA THR A 207 0.37 11.66 -29.71
C THR A 207 -0.48 10.40 -29.88
N HIS A 208 -0.52 9.51 -28.89
CA HIS A 208 -1.31 8.28 -28.96
C HIS A 208 -2.17 8.07 -27.72
N ASN A 209 -3.26 7.33 -27.83
CA ASN A 209 -4.17 7.08 -26.71
C ASN A 209 -3.77 5.83 -25.90
N SER A 210 -2.46 5.58 -25.75
CA SER A 210 -1.95 4.48 -24.93
C SER A 210 -1.61 5.00 -23.54
N ALA A 211 -1.46 4.11 -22.56
CA ALA A 211 -1.12 4.54 -21.21
C ALA A 211 0.37 4.93 -21.13
N ASP A 212 0.63 6.15 -20.68
CA ASP A 212 1.97 6.70 -20.45
C ASP A 212 2.14 7.13 -18.99
N VAL A 213 3.38 7.21 -18.54
CA VAL A 213 3.74 7.71 -17.22
C VAL A 213 4.04 9.20 -17.32
N TYR A 214 3.46 9.97 -16.41
CA TYR A 214 3.62 11.40 -16.29
C TYR A 214 4.17 11.76 -14.93
N VAL A 215 4.91 12.86 -14.86
CA VAL A 215 5.33 13.50 -13.62
C VAL A 215 4.72 14.89 -13.55
N TYR A 216 4.02 15.18 -12.46
CA TYR A 216 3.52 16.52 -12.15
C TYR A 216 4.42 17.20 -11.11
N ASP A 217 4.90 18.40 -11.43
CA ASP A 217 5.67 19.25 -10.52
C ASP A 217 4.74 20.24 -9.80
N PHE A 218 4.72 20.19 -8.47
CA PHE A 218 3.82 21.03 -7.67
C PHE A 218 4.19 22.52 -7.66
N ALA A 219 5.46 22.86 -7.89
CA ALA A 219 5.93 24.24 -7.88
C ALA A 219 5.61 24.96 -9.19
N SER A 220 5.86 24.30 -10.33
CA SER A 220 5.55 24.88 -11.65
C SER A 220 4.12 24.58 -12.12
N GLN A 221 3.42 23.64 -11.49
CA GLN A 221 2.11 23.12 -11.93
C GLN A 221 2.14 22.64 -13.37
N GLN A 222 3.23 21.97 -13.76
CA GLN A 222 3.42 21.45 -15.11
C GLN A 222 3.55 19.93 -15.07
N MET A 223 3.15 19.29 -16.17
CA MET A 223 3.39 17.88 -16.41
C MET A 223 4.55 17.67 -17.37
N THR A 224 5.30 16.60 -17.16
CA THR A 224 6.31 16.08 -18.09
C THR A 224 6.08 14.60 -18.33
N LEU A 225 6.44 14.12 -19.52
CA LEU A 225 6.57 12.69 -19.81
C LEU A 225 7.80 12.11 -19.09
#